data_AF-A0A958IXX5-F1
#
_entry.id   AF-A0A958IXX5-F1
#
_cell.length_a   1.000
_cell.length_b   1.000
_cell.length_c   1.000
_cell.angle_alpha   90.00
_cell.angle_beta   90.00
_cell.angle_gamma   90.00
#
_symmetry.space_group_name_H-M   'P 1'
#
loop_
_entity.id
_entity.type
_entity.pdbx_description
1 polymer ?
#
loop_
_entity_poly.entity_id
_entity_poly.type
_entity_poly.pdbx_seq_one_letter_code
_entity_poly.pdbx_strand_id
1 'polypeptide(L)' 'MQTYVLMTKLSPEMSKQIKHRAQLGRKWLEHVKEKCPEVKFVAHYAILGSYDFLDIFEAP' A
#
# COMPACT_ATOMS: atom_id res chain seq x y z
N MET A 1 -1.16 -17.29 -9.69
CA MET A 1 -1.04 -16.36 -8.56
C MET A 1 -2.40 -15.81 -8.24
N GLN A 2 -2.72 -15.65 -6.96
CA GLN A 2 -3.99 -15.10 -6.52
C GLN A 2 -3.91 -13.57 -6.50
N THR A 3 -5.02 -12.90 -6.83
CA THR A 3 -5.11 -11.44 -6.78
C THR A 3 -5.67 -11.02 -5.43
N TYR A 4 -4.98 -10.10 -4.78
CA TYR A 4 -5.36 -9.53 -3.49
C TYR A 4 -5.66 -8.05 -3.64
N VAL A 5 -6.61 -7.58 -2.82
CA VAL A 5 -6.99 -6.17 -2.72
C VAL A 5 -6.78 -5.71 -1.29
N LEU A 6 -5.92 -4.72 -1.09
CA LEU A 6 -5.67 -4.09 0.20
C LEU A 6 -6.34 -2.71 0.24
N MET A 7 -7.25 -2.54 1.20
CA MET A 7 -7.94 -1.29 1.46
C MET A 7 -7.30 -0.59 2.66
N THR A 8 -6.65 0.55 2.44
CA THR A 8 -5.94 1.28 3.48
C THR A 8 -6.77 2.46 3.96
N LYS A 9 -7.00 2.53 5.28
CA LYS A 9 -7.55 3.70 5.97
C LYS A 9 -6.49 4.32 6.86
N LEU A 10 -6.24 5.60 6.70
CA LEU A 10 -5.32 6.36 7.51
C LEU A 10 -5.96 6.76 8.83
N SER A 11 -5.17 6.70 9.90
CA SER A 11 -5.53 7.39 11.14
C SER A 11 -5.43 8.91 10.95
N PRO A 12 -6.19 9.71 11.70
CA PRO A 12 -6.12 11.17 11.64
C PRO A 12 -4.71 11.74 11.88
N GLU A 13 -3.88 11.07 12.67
CA GLU A 13 -2.51 11.49 12.96
C GLU A 13 -1.58 11.28 11.75
N MET A 14 -1.72 10.14 11.06
CA MET A 14 -0.94 9.85 9.85
C MET A 14 -1.30 10.78 8.70
N SER A 15 -2.56 11.21 8.58
CA SER A 15 -3.00 12.17 7.56
C SER A 15 -2.32 13.53 7.71
N LYS A 16 -1.91 13.93 8.93
CA LYS A 16 -1.16 15.18 9.17
C LYS A 16 0.30 15.10 8.76
N GLN A 17 0.85 13.89 8.58
CA GLN A 17 2.27 13.64 8.30
C GLN A 17 2.54 13.17 6.86
N ILE A 18 1.69 13.57 5.90
CA ILE A 18 1.80 13.17 4.48
C ILE A 18 3.22 13.35 3.91
N LYS A 19 3.97 14.38 4.33
CA LYS A 19 5.35 14.62 3.87
C LYS A 19 6.33 13.49 4.23
N HIS A 20 6.12 12.78 5.34
CA HIS A 20 6.96 11.64 5.75
C HIS A 20 6.51 10.31 5.12
N ARG A 21 5.33 10.30 4.49
CA ARG A 21 4.70 9.08 3.96
C ARG A 21 5.47 8.48 2.79
N ALA A 22 6.11 9.31 1.95
CA ALA A 22 6.88 8.83 0.82
C ALA A 22 8.08 7.96 1.25
N GLN A 23 8.78 8.34 2.33
CA GLN A 23 9.87 7.53 2.89
C GLN A 23 9.35 6.25 3.54
N LEU A 24 8.25 6.34 4.30
CA LEU A 24 7.60 5.17 4.89
C LEU A 24 7.13 4.16 3.82
N GLY A 25 6.55 4.66 2.72
CA GLY A 25 6.12 3.82 1.61
C GLY A 25 7.26 3.07 0.93
N ARG A 26 8.43 3.72 0.76
CA ARG A 26 9.63 3.05 0.22
C ARG A 26 10.12 1.92 1.13
N LYS A 27 10.27 2.19 2.43
CA LYS A 27 10.68 1.17 3.41
C LYS A 27 9.71 0.00 3.45
N TRP A 28 8.41 0.28 3.36
CA TRP A 28 7.39 -0.76 3.32
C TRP A 28 7.51 -1.62 2.05
N LEU A 29 7.68 -1.00 0.88
CA LEU A 29 7.87 -1.73 -0.38
C LEU A 29 9.13 -2.60 -0.37
N GLU A 30 10.23 -2.13 0.22
CA GLU A 30 11.44 -2.92 0.41
C GLU A 30 11.16 -4.16 1.26
N HIS A 31 10.53 -3.99 2.42
CA HIS A 31 10.15 -5.08 3.31
C HIS A 31 9.20 -6.10 2.65
N VAL A 32 8.27 -5.62 1.83
CA VAL A 32 7.36 -6.51 1.08
C VAL A 32 8.13 -7.34 0.06
N LYS A 33 9.06 -6.74 -0.68
CA LYS A 33 9.92 -7.47 -1.63
C LYS A 33 10.84 -8.47 -0.96
N GLU A 34 11.36 -8.16 0.24
CA GLU A 34 12.17 -9.11 1.00
C GLU A 34 11.35 -10.34 1.45
N LYS A 35 10.10 -10.14 1.87
CA LYS A 35 9.24 -11.21 2.37
C LYS A 35 8.51 -11.99 1.29
N CYS A 36 8.14 -11.33 0.21
CA CYS A 36 7.42 -11.92 -0.92
C CYS A 36 8.05 -11.40 -2.21
N PRO A 37 9.19 -11.97 -2.65
CA PRO A 37 9.92 -11.48 -3.82
C PRO A 37 9.13 -11.66 -5.13
N GLU A 38 8.17 -12.58 -5.15
CA GLU A 38 7.31 -12.87 -6.29
C GLU A 38 6.09 -11.94 -6.38
N VAL A 39 5.92 -11.03 -5.43
CA VAL A 39 4.78 -10.08 -5.42
C VAL A 39 4.83 -9.16 -6.64
N LYS A 40 3.69 -9.02 -7.31
CA LYS A 40 3.52 -8.11 -8.44
C LYS A 40 2.44 -7.10 -8.13
N PHE A 41 2.84 -5.84 -7.97
CA PHE A 41 1.92 -4.72 -7.81
C PHE A 41 1.25 -4.40 -9.15
N VAL A 42 -0.08 -4.53 -9.19
CA VAL A 42 -0.89 -4.34 -10.40
C VAL A 42 -1.38 -2.90 -10.49
N ALA A 43 -1.89 -2.34 -9.39
CA ALA A 43 -2.40 -0.98 -9.36
C ALA A 43 -2.39 -0.37 -7.95
N HIS A 44 -2.30 0.97 -7.90
CA HIS A 44 -2.41 1.76 -6.68
C HIS A 44 -3.32 2.96 -6.96
N TYR A 45 -4.37 3.13 -6.17
CA TYR A 45 -5.33 4.22 -6.31
C TYR A 45 -5.53 4.96 -4.98
N ALA A 46 -5.56 6.29 -5.05
CA ALA A 46 -6.21 7.10 -4.03
C ALA A 46 -7.71 7.15 -4.34
N ILE A 47 -8.55 6.85 -3.36
CA ILE A 47 -10.01 6.76 -3.55
C ILE A 47 -10.74 7.70 -2.61
N LEU A 48 -11.97 8.07 -2.97
CA LEU A 48 -12.86 8.83 -2.11
C LEU A 48 -13.79 7.87 -1.38
N GLY A 49 -14.05 8.12 -0.09
CA GLY A 49 -15.00 7.35 0.71
C GLY A 49 -14.43 6.94 2.06
N SER A 50 -14.82 5.76 2.55
CA SER A 50 -14.46 5.29 3.89
C SER A 50 -13.01 4.87 4.06
N TYR A 51 -12.29 4.70 2.94
CA TYR A 51 -10.88 4.33 2.84
C TYR A 51 -10.16 5.36 1.97
N ASP A 52 -8.84 5.45 2.14
CA ASP A 52 -8.01 6.45 1.48
C ASP A 52 -7.28 5.87 0.27
N PHE A 53 -6.86 4.60 0.33
CA PHE A 53 -6.12 3.93 -0.76
C PHE A 53 -6.60 2.51 -1.02
N LEU A 54 -6.42 2.09 -2.26
CA LEU A 54 -6.63 0.72 -2.74
C LEU A 54 -5.38 0.27 -3.48
N ASP A 55 -4.80 -0.84 -3.02
CA ASP A 55 -3.68 -1.51 -3.66
C ASP A 55 -4.13 -2.88 -4.20
N ILE A 56 -3.79 -3.16 -5.46
CA ILE A 56 -4.03 -4.46 -6.10
C ILE A 56 -2.68 -5.11 -6.37
N PHE A 57 -2.50 -6.34 -5.92
CA PHE A 57 -1.28 -7.10 -6.17
C PHE A 57 -1.57 -8.59 -6.37
N GLU A 58 -0.68 -9.24 -7.11
CA GLU A 58 -0.65 -10.69 -7.29
C GLU A 58 0.45 -11.27 -6.40
N ALA A 59 0.15 -12.37 -5.72
CA ALA A 59 1.09 -13.11 -4.89
C ALA A 59 0.83 -14.62 -5.01
N PRO A 60 1.84 -15.48 -4.74
CA PRO A 60 1.66 -16.94 -4.74
C PRO A 60 0.60 -17.41 -3.74
#